data_AF-A0A2V7UHT9-F1
#
_entry.id   AF-A0A2V7UHT9-F1
#
_cell.length_a   1.000
_cell.length_b   1.000
_cell.length_c   1.000
_cell.angle_alpha   90.00
_cell.angle_beta   90.00
_cell.angle_gamma   90.00
#
_symmetry.space_group_name_H-M   'P 1'
#
loop_
_entity.id
_entity.type
_entity.pdbx_description
1 polymer ?
#
loop_
_entity_poly.entity_id
_entity_poly.type
_entity_poly.pdbx_seq_one_letter_code
_entity_poly.pdbx_strand_id
1 'polypeptide(L)'
;MRILDDGGATAYENPLELRRVLSEPVAFQALTMLRDVVDMGTAASARSLGLRIPAGGKTGTTDEFKDAWFVGFSTSVVAGVWVGFDQPATIGREAYGARIALPIWAEFMRRTTRALPAGQFEPPAGLREVELCRVSYLRPVENCPTYVEYFKQGDEVPSRLCPIHRGNFKQEARKVLNDILSGIGRKLRGIFKW
;
A
#
# COMPACT_ATOMS: atom_id res chain seq x y z
N MET A 1 14.79 16.00 -22.41
CA MET A 1 15.74 17.13 -22.25
C MET A 1 16.24 17.52 -23.62
N ARG A 2 16.29 18.82 -23.94
CA ARG A 2 16.76 19.32 -25.23
C ARG A 2 17.95 20.26 -25.00
N ILE A 3 19.03 20.08 -25.75
CA ILE A 3 20.18 20.98 -25.78
C ILE A 3 20.16 21.68 -27.14
N LEU A 4 20.27 23.01 -27.13
CA LEU A 4 20.33 23.84 -28.33
C LEU A 4 21.77 24.30 -28.56
N ASP A 5 22.17 24.47 -29.83
CA ASP A 5 23.40 25.15 -30.19
C ASP A 5 23.26 26.68 -30.16
N ASP A 6 24.33 27.40 -30.51
CA ASP A 6 24.37 28.86 -30.57
C ASP A 6 23.46 29.47 -31.66
N GLY A 7 23.16 28.69 -32.70
CA GLY A 7 22.19 29.02 -33.75
C GLY A 7 20.74 28.72 -33.36
N GLY A 8 20.49 28.11 -32.20
CA GLY A 8 19.17 27.72 -31.72
C GLY A 8 18.65 26.41 -32.30
N ALA A 9 19.45 25.67 -33.06
CA ALA A 9 19.10 24.34 -33.54
C ALA A 9 19.31 23.28 -32.44
N THR A 10 18.56 22.19 -32.51
CA THR A 10 18.66 21.09 -31.54
C THR A 10 19.97 20.33 -31.74
N ALA A 11 20.92 20.51 -30.82
CA ALA A 11 22.17 19.77 -30.77
C ALA A 11 21.98 18.36 -30.17
N TYR A 12 21.04 18.21 -29.25
CA TYR A 12 20.70 16.93 -28.63
C TYR A 12 19.27 16.93 -28.12
N GLU A 13 18.57 15.82 -28.34
CA GLU A 13 17.27 15.55 -27.76
C GLU A 13 17.27 14.16 -27.15
N ASN A 14 16.88 14.08 -25.88
CA ASN A 14 16.65 12.80 -25.20
C ASN A 14 15.14 12.49 -25.23
N PRO A 15 14.65 11.63 -26.15
CA PRO A 15 13.24 11.26 -26.22
C PRO A 15 12.84 10.42 -25.01
N LEU A 16 11.58 10.55 -24.59
CA LEU A 16 11.03 9.75 -23.51
C LEU A 16 10.60 8.38 -24.06
N GLU A 17 11.34 7.33 -23.70
CA GLU A 17 10.92 5.95 -23.95
C GLU A 17 10.09 5.43 -22.77
N LEU A 18 8.78 5.28 -22.99
CA LEU A 18 7.85 4.80 -21.97
C LEU A 18 7.57 3.31 -22.16
N ARG A 19 7.93 2.50 -21.16
CA ARG A 19 7.61 1.06 -21.12
C ARG A 19 6.72 0.74 -19.94
N ARG A 20 5.55 0.13 -20.21
CA ARG A 20 4.67 -0.40 -19.17
C ARG A 20 5.27 -1.66 -18.56
N VAL A 21 5.63 -1.61 -17.29
CA VAL A 21 6.24 -2.73 -16.54
C VAL A 21 5.23 -3.52 -15.68
N LEU A 22 4.12 -2.89 -15.31
CA LEU A 22 3.01 -3.50 -14.56
C LEU A 22 1.70 -3.14 -15.26
N SER A 23 0.70 -4.02 -15.14
CA SER A 23 -0.67 -3.66 -15.52
C SER A 23 -1.24 -2.65 -14.52
N GLU A 24 -2.17 -1.81 -14.96
CA GLU A 24 -2.81 -0.80 -14.11
C GLU A 24 -3.46 -1.41 -12.85
N PRO A 25 -4.20 -2.54 -12.93
CA PRO A 25 -4.76 -3.18 -11.73
C PRO A 25 -3.69 -3.62 -10.73
N VAL A 26 -2.58 -4.20 -11.20
CA VAL A 26 -1.48 -4.65 -10.31
C VAL A 26 -0.77 -3.47 -9.68
N ALA A 27 -0.50 -2.41 -10.47
CA ALA A 27 0.12 -1.20 -9.97
C ALA A 27 -0.75 -0.51 -8.91
N PHE A 28 -2.07 -0.47 -9.10
CA PHE A 28 -2.99 0.12 -8.14
C PHE A 28 -3.11 -0.70 -6.85
N GLN A 29 -3.13 -2.03 -6.93
CA GLN A 29 -3.05 -2.89 -5.74
C GLN A 29 -1.75 -2.65 -4.95
N ALA A 30 -0.61 -2.56 -5.63
CA ALA A 30 0.66 -2.22 -4.98
C ALA A 30 0.61 -0.83 -4.33
N LEU A 31 -0.03 0.12 -5.00
CA LEU A 31 -0.21 1.48 -4.51
C LEU A 31 -1.02 1.53 -3.21
N THR A 32 -2.14 0.81 -3.12
CA THR A 32 -2.98 0.81 -1.90
C THR A 32 -2.20 0.24 -0.71
N MET A 33 -1.46 -0.86 -0.91
CA MET A 33 -0.58 -1.41 0.12
C MET A 33 0.50 -0.42 0.57
N LEU A 34 1.09 0.34 -0.37
CA LEU A 34 2.12 1.34 -0.06
C LEU A 34 1.54 2.61 0.60
N ARG A 35 0.27 2.94 0.35
CA ARG A 35 -0.44 3.99 1.10
C ARG A 35 -0.62 3.60 2.56
N ASP A 36 -0.99 2.35 2.82
CA ASP A 36 -1.17 1.86 4.19
C ASP A 36 0.12 1.95 5.01
N VAL A 37 1.29 1.79 4.40
CA VAL A 37 2.60 2.02 5.06
C VAL A 37 2.70 3.43 5.64
N VAL A 38 2.19 4.44 4.93
CA VAL A 38 2.23 5.86 5.32
C VAL A 38 1.05 6.24 6.21
N ASP A 39 -0.11 5.62 6.02
CA ASP A 39 -1.33 5.97 6.75
C ASP A 39 -1.42 5.28 8.12
N MET A 40 -0.92 4.04 8.22
CA MET A 40 -1.02 3.26 9.46
C MET A 40 0.15 2.31 9.73
N GLY A 41 1.06 2.12 8.77
CA GLY A 41 2.18 1.20 8.89
C GLY A 41 3.46 1.84 9.44
N THR A 42 4.60 1.34 8.97
CA THR A 42 5.93 1.70 9.50
C THR A 42 6.31 3.17 9.27
N ALA A 43 5.61 3.87 8.37
CA ALA A 43 5.81 5.29 8.09
C ALA A 43 4.65 6.17 8.57
N ALA A 44 3.76 5.66 9.43
CA ALA A 44 2.62 6.42 9.98
C ALA A 44 3.02 7.75 10.64
N SER A 45 4.25 7.83 11.19
CA SER A 45 4.79 9.06 11.76
C SER A 45 4.88 10.22 10.75
N ALA A 46 4.88 9.96 9.44
CA ALA A 46 4.79 10.98 8.40
C ALA A 46 3.56 11.90 8.59
N ARG A 47 2.45 11.34 9.07
CA ARG A 47 1.24 12.11 9.40
C ARG A 47 1.47 13.02 10.60
N SER A 48 2.16 12.56 11.64
CA SER A 48 2.55 13.39 12.78
C SER A 48 3.55 14.49 12.39
N LEU A 49 4.38 14.24 11.37
CA LEU A 49 5.27 15.23 10.75
C LEU A 49 4.52 16.22 9.84
N GLY A 50 3.19 16.12 9.76
CA GLY A 50 2.29 17.05 9.09
C GLY A 50 2.19 16.88 7.58
N LEU A 51 2.56 15.71 7.04
CA LEU A 51 2.18 15.33 5.69
C LEU A 51 0.65 15.10 5.64
N ARG A 52 -0.05 15.86 4.80
CA ARG A 52 -1.53 15.81 4.69
C ARG A 52 -2.03 15.32 3.33
N ILE A 53 -1.16 15.23 2.33
CA ILE A 53 -1.52 14.77 0.98
C ILE A 53 -1.67 13.23 0.91
N PRO A 54 -2.41 12.70 -0.08
CA PRO A 54 -2.35 11.28 -0.44
C PRO A 54 -0.93 10.90 -0.86
N ALA A 55 -0.37 9.89 -0.22
CA ALA A 55 0.97 9.41 -0.51
C ALA A 55 1.13 7.93 -0.15
N GLY A 56 2.02 7.26 -0.86
CA GLY A 56 2.48 5.92 -0.52
C GLY A 56 3.99 5.88 -0.42
N GLY A 57 4.54 4.84 0.20
CA GLY A 57 5.98 4.67 0.27
C GLY A 57 6.42 3.43 1.00
N LYS A 58 7.74 3.22 1.03
CA LYS A 58 8.34 2.06 1.67
C LYS A 58 9.62 2.46 2.41
N THR A 59 9.73 1.93 3.62
CA THR A 59 10.96 1.98 4.41
C THR A 59 11.96 0.93 3.93
N GLY A 60 13.25 1.31 3.88
CA GLY A 60 14.37 0.41 3.72
C GLY A 60 15.41 0.66 4.82
N THR A 61 16.04 -0.39 5.31
CA THR A 61 17.14 -0.32 6.29
C THR A 61 18.06 -1.48 6.01
N THR A 62 19.34 -1.21 5.78
CA THR A 62 20.35 -2.28 5.60
C THR A 62 20.79 -2.85 6.94
N ASP A 63 21.44 -4.01 6.89
CA ASP A 63 22.02 -4.63 8.08
C ASP A 63 22.98 -3.69 8.80
N GLU A 64 23.11 -3.86 10.12
CA GLU A 64 23.95 -3.02 11.00
C GLU A 64 23.63 -1.51 10.98
N PHE A 65 22.46 -1.11 10.47
CA PHE A 65 22.02 0.29 10.40
C PHE A 65 22.99 1.22 9.66
N LYS A 66 23.60 0.72 8.57
CA LYS A 66 24.52 1.49 7.72
C LYS A 66 23.81 2.42 6.75
N ASP A 67 22.61 2.04 6.33
CA ASP A 67 21.79 2.81 5.39
C ASP A 67 20.34 2.91 5.87
N ALA A 68 19.82 4.13 5.85
CA ALA A 68 18.42 4.42 6.06
C ALA A 68 17.79 4.92 4.77
N TRP A 69 16.76 4.21 4.28
CA TRP A 69 16.04 4.57 3.06
C TRP A 69 14.57 4.85 3.35
N PHE A 70 14.05 5.84 2.64
CA PHE A 70 12.62 5.97 2.42
C PHE A 70 12.36 6.40 0.98
N VAL A 71 11.58 5.60 0.25
CA VAL A 71 11.12 5.95 -1.09
C VAL A 71 9.62 6.08 -1.05
N GLY A 72 9.11 7.24 -1.44
CA GLY A 72 7.69 7.54 -1.42
C GLY A 72 7.25 8.39 -2.59
N PHE A 73 5.94 8.43 -2.81
CA PHE A 73 5.34 9.09 -3.94
C PHE A 73 3.98 9.69 -3.59
N SER A 74 3.56 10.62 -4.42
CA SER A 74 2.22 11.18 -4.56
C SER A 74 1.80 11.06 -6.04
N THR A 75 0.62 11.55 -6.41
CA THR A 75 0.22 11.57 -7.84
C THR A 75 1.08 12.52 -8.69
N SER A 76 1.79 13.47 -8.07
CA SER A 76 2.56 14.51 -8.79
C SER A 76 4.07 14.29 -8.72
N VAL A 77 4.57 13.63 -7.68
CA VAL A 77 6.02 13.51 -7.41
C VAL A 77 6.36 12.16 -6.79
N VAL A 78 7.46 11.57 -7.25
CA VAL A 78 8.18 10.49 -6.56
C VAL A 78 9.49 11.05 -6.00
N ALA A 79 9.86 10.64 -4.79
CA ALA A 79 11.11 11.04 -4.15
C ALA A 79 11.68 9.88 -3.32
N GLY A 80 12.99 9.69 -3.42
CA GLY A 80 13.77 8.78 -2.59
C GLY A 80 14.73 9.57 -1.71
N VAL A 81 14.81 9.21 -0.43
CA VAL A 81 15.80 9.71 0.51
C VAL A 81 16.63 8.53 1.00
N TRP A 82 17.95 8.69 0.89
CA TRP A 82 18.94 7.85 1.51
C TRP A 82 19.76 8.68 2.50
N VAL A 83 20.10 8.06 3.62
CA VAL A 83 21.05 8.59 4.58
C VAL A 83 22.02 7.46 4.94
N GLY A 84 23.30 7.77 4.85
CA GLY A 84 24.43 6.91 5.19
C GLY A 84 25.72 7.71 5.15
N PHE A 85 26.85 7.03 5.31
CA PHE A 85 28.17 7.63 5.20
C PHE A 85 28.83 7.24 3.87
N ASP A 86 29.68 8.13 3.33
CA ASP A 86 30.44 7.87 2.10
C ASP A 86 31.33 6.61 2.24
N GLN A 87 31.87 6.39 3.44
CA GLN A 87 32.51 5.13 3.82
C GLN A 87 31.54 4.35 4.72
N PRO A 88 31.16 3.10 4.37
CA PRO A 88 30.13 2.37 5.10
C PRO A 88 30.45 2.23 6.59
N ALA A 89 29.60 2.85 7.42
CA ALA A 89 29.70 2.83 8.87
C ALA A 89 28.29 2.84 9.48
N THR A 90 28.14 2.30 10.69
CA THR A 90 26.86 2.32 11.40
C THR A 90 26.45 3.77 11.72
N ILE A 91 25.28 4.18 11.26
CA ILE A 91 24.71 5.53 11.51
C ILE A 91 24.47 5.74 13.00
N GLY A 92 23.97 4.69 13.66
CA GLY A 92 23.66 4.70 15.07
C GLY A 92 22.69 3.58 15.41
N ARG A 93 22.47 3.36 16.71
CA ARG A 93 21.44 2.44 17.17
C ARG A 93 20.07 2.93 16.68
N GLU A 94 19.25 2.00 16.17
CA GLU A 94 17.89 2.28 15.70
C GLU A 94 17.80 3.28 14.53
N ALA A 95 18.83 3.39 13.70
CA ALA A 95 18.81 4.22 12.49
C ALA A 95 17.97 3.60 11.35
N TYR A 96 16.71 3.30 11.67
CA TYR A 96 15.71 2.82 10.72
C TYR A 96 15.33 3.92 9.72
N GLY A 97 14.94 3.51 8.51
CA GLY A 97 14.42 4.42 7.47
C GLY A 97 13.29 5.32 7.96
N ALA A 98 12.40 4.80 8.82
CA ALA A 98 11.29 5.56 9.41
C ALA A 98 11.73 6.66 10.40
N ARG A 99 12.93 6.57 10.96
CA ARG A 99 13.45 7.55 11.93
C ARG A 99 14.41 8.56 11.31
N ILE A 100 15.16 8.14 10.30
CA ILE A 100 16.24 8.95 9.71
C ILE A 100 15.82 9.55 8.36
N ALA A 101 15.43 8.70 7.39
CA ALA A 101 15.12 9.16 6.04
C ALA A 101 13.70 9.75 5.91
N LEU A 102 12.73 9.18 6.62
CA LEU A 102 11.32 9.58 6.54
C LEU A 102 11.07 11.06 6.93
N PRO A 103 11.66 11.62 8.01
CA PRO A 103 11.46 13.03 8.33
C PRO A 103 11.94 13.99 7.23
N ILE A 104 13.07 13.69 6.60
CA ILE A 104 13.62 14.47 5.48
C ILE A 104 12.65 14.38 4.29
N TRP A 105 12.20 13.18 3.96
CA TRP A 105 11.25 12.97 2.87
C TRP A 105 9.92 13.70 3.12
N ALA A 106 9.38 13.63 4.33
CA ALA A 106 8.12 14.28 4.69
C ALA A 106 8.21 15.81 4.58
N GLU A 107 9.33 16.40 5.03
CA GLU A 107 9.56 17.84 4.90
C GLU A 107 9.72 18.26 3.43
N PHE A 108 10.45 17.49 2.63
CA PHE A 108 10.55 17.72 1.19
C PHE A 108 9.16 17.72 0.53
N MET A 109 8.37 16.67 0.75
CA MET A 109 7.04 16.55 0.15
C MET A 109 6.10 17.67 0.60
N ARG A 110 6.16 18.11 1.86
CA ARG A 110 5.36 19.25 2.37
C ARG A 110 5.67 20.56 1.64
N ARG A 111 6.91 20.77 1.21
CA ARG A 111 7.31 21.97 0.46
C ARG A 111 6.95 21.82 -1.02
N THR A 112 7.30 20.69 -1.61
CA THR A 112 7.12 20.42 -3.05
C THR A 112 5.63 20.40 -3.44
N THR A 113 4.76 19.86 -2.60
CA THR A 113 3.32 19.75 -2.88
C THR A 113 2.59 21.09 -2.89
N ARG A 114 3.21 22.17 -2.40
CA ARG A 114 2.69 23.54 -2.56
C ARG A 114 2.81 24.02 -4.01
N ALA A 115 3.86 23.62 -4.70
CA ALA A 115 4.11 23.94 -6.10
C ALA A 115 3.52 22.88 -7.06
N LEU A 116 3.50 21.62 -6.63
CA LEU A 116 2.99 20.48 -7.38
C LEU A 116 1.89 19.76 -6.57
N PRO A 117 0.66 20.30 -6.56
CA PRO A 117 -0.46 19.72 -5.81
C PRO A 117 -0.66 18.24 -6.13
N ALA A 118 -0.84 17.44 -5.08
CA ALA A 118 -1.16 16.02 -5.20
C ALA A 118 -2.67 15.80 -5.08
N GLY A 119 -3.22 14.98 -5.98
CA GLY A 119 -4.62 14.56 -5.98
C GLY A 119 -4.82 13.21 -5.31
N GLN A 120 -6.06 12.72 -5.39
CA GLN A 120 -6.38 11.35 -5.00
C GLN A 120 -5.85 10.35 -6.04
N PHE A 121 -5.58 9.13 -5.60
CA PHE A 121 -5.27 8.03 -6.50
C PHE A 121 -6.57 7.36 -6.93
N GLU A 122 -6.88 7.44 -8.22
CA GLU A 122 -8.11 6.89 -8.79
C GLU A 122 -7.94 5.42 -9.17
N PRO A 123 -8.87 4.53 -8.79
CA PRO A 123 -8.81 3.12 -9.16
C PRO A 123 -9.01 2.96 -10.68
N PRO A 124 -8.14 2.19 -11.37
CA PRO A 124 -8.36 1.87 -12.78
C PRO A 124 -9.55 0.93 -12.96
N ALA A 125 -10.06 0.88 -14.19
CA ALA A 125 -11.11 -0.06 -14.57
C ALA A 125 -10.67 -1.53 -14.37
N GLY A 126 -11.65 -2.41 -14.12
CA GLY A 126 -11.39 -3.85 -13.95
C GLY A 126 -10.95 -4.27 -12.55
N LEU A 127 -10.93 -3.35 -11.59
CA LEU A 127 -10.83 -3.67 -10.17
C LEU A 127 -12.21 -3.79 -9.55
N ARG A 128 -12.37 -4.78 -8.67
CA ARG A 128 -13.53 -4.92 -7.80
C ARG A 128 -13.17 -4.41 -6.41
N GLU A 129 -13.86 -3.36 -6.00
CA GLU A 129 -13.82 -2.86 -4.65
C GLU A 129 -14.55 -3.83 -3.71
N VAL A 130 -13.88 -4.25 -2.63
CA VAL A 130 -14.44 -5.18 -1.65
C VAL A 130 -14.20 -4.64 -0.25
N GLU A 131 -15.29 -4.46 0.49
CA GLU A 131 -15.23 -4.15 1.90
C GLU A 131 -14.89 -5.41 2.72
N LEU A 132 -13.87 -5.30 3.56
CA LEU A 132 -13.37 -6.36 4.44
C LEU A 132 -13.37 -5.90 5.90
N CYS A 133 -13.54 -6.83 6.82
CA CYS A 133 -13.32 -6.59 8.24
C CYS A 133 -11.82 -6.36 8.51
N ARG A 134 -11.47 -5.24 9.13
CA ARG A 134 -10.09 -4.83 9.42
C ARG A 134 -9.34 -5.79 10.36
N VAL A 135 -10.07 -6.59 11.13
CA VAL A 135 -9.47 -7.52 12.10
C VAL A 135 -9.35 -8.93 11.53
N SER A 136 -10.41 -9.42 10.88
CA SER A 136 -10.42 -10.80 10.38
C SER A 136 -9.99 -10.93 8.92
N TYR A 137 -9.92 -9.84 8.16
CA TYR A 137 -9.64 -9.81 6.72
C TYR A 137 -10.63 -10.64 5.88
N LEU A 138 -11.85 -10.79 6.41
CA LEU A 138 -12.95 -11.56 5.81
C LEU A 138 -14.15 -10.64 5.57
N ARG A 139 -15.17 -11.13 4.87
CA ARG A 139 -16.39 -10.36 4.60
C ARG A 139 -16.99 -9.84 5.92
N PRO A 140 -17.23 -8.53 6.07
CA PRO A 140 -17.70 -7.98 7.34
C PRO A 140 -19.11 -8.45 7.68
N VAL A 141 -19.41 -8.44 8.96
CA VAL A 141 -20.78 -8.45 9.49
C VAL A 141 -21.11 -7.07 10.03
N GLU A 142 -22.36 -6.86 10.44
CA GLU A 142 -22.74 -5.64 11.12
C GLU A 142 -21.83 -5.38 12.33
N ASN A 143 -21.43 -4.12 12.53
CA ASN A 143 -20.48 -3.65 13.56
C ASN A 143 -19.01 -4.06 13.36
N CYS A 144 -18.61 -4.63 12.22
CA CYS A 144 -17.18 -4.75 11.92
C CYS A 144 -16.56 -3.35 11.69
N PRO A 145 -15.37 -3.06 12.23
CA PRO A 145 -14.53 -2.03 11.63
C PRO A 145 -14.10 -2.51 10.24
N THR A 146 -14.32 -1.68 9.22
CA THR A 146 -14.07 -2.07 7.83
C THR A 146 -12.93 -1.29 7.19
N TYR A 147 -12.44 -1.86 6.09
CA TYR A 147 -11.54 -1.22 5.15
C TYR A 147 -11.82 -1.79 3.75
N VAL A 148 -11.39 -1.06 2.74
CA VAL A 148 -11.61 -1.43 1.35
C VAL A 148 -10.32 -2.00 0.78
N GLU A 149 -10.44 -3.12 0.09
CA GLU A 149 -9.39 -3.68 -0.77
C GLU A 149 -9.87 -3.81 -2.21
N TYR A 150 -8.91 -3.75 -3.13
CA TYR A 150 -9.18 -3.83 -4.56
C TYR A 150 -8.68 -5.15 -5.11
N PHE A 151 -9.55 -5.88 -5.79
CA PHE A 151 -9.25 -7.20 -6.36
C PHE A 151 -9.30 -7.15 -7.88
N LYS A 152 -8.24 -7.57 -8.55
CA LYS A 152 -8.22 -7.70 -10.02
C LYS A 152 -8.88 -9.00 -10.45
N GLN A 153 -9.16 -9.13 -11.75
CA GLN A 153 -9.67 -10.37 -12.31
C GLN A 153 -8.74 -11.55 -11.98
N GLY A 154 -9.33 -12.65 -11.52
CA GLY A 154 -8.59 -13.86 -11.12
C GLY A 154 -8.20 -13.91 -9.65
N ASP A 155 -8.29 -12.79 -8.90
CA ASP A 155 -8.03 -12.84 -7.47
C ASP A 155 -9.14 -13.55 -6.70
N GLU A 156 -8.73 -14.36 -5.71
CA GLU A 156 -9.64 -14.95 -4.74
C GLU A 156 -10.12 -13.88 -3.76
N VAL A 157 -11.44 -13.69 -3.69
CA VAL A 157 -12.06 -12.76 -2.72
C VAL A 157 -12.62 -13.53 -1.53
N PRO A 158 -12.29 -13.13 -0.30
CA PRO A 158 -12.86 -13.73 0.90
C PRO A 158 -14.40 -13.73 0.90
N SER A 159 -14.99 -14.91 0.87
CA SER A 159 -16.46 -15.08 0.88
C SER A 159 -17.03 -15.39 2.27
N ARG A 160 -16.19 -15.94 3.16
CA ARG A 160 -16.57 -16.27 4.54
C ARG A 160 -16.86 -14.99 5.32
N LEU A 161 -17.92 -15.01 6.13
CA LEU A 161 -18.23 -13.92 7.06
C LEU A 161 -17.22 -13.86 8.22
N CYS A 162 -16.95 -12.65 8.70
CA CYS A 162 -16.13 -12.39 9.88
C CYS A 162 -16.63 -13.20 11.09
N PRO A 163 -15.79 -14.05 11.69
CA PRO A 163 -16.16 -14.83 12.88
C PRO A 163 -15.91 -14.06 14.19
N ILE A 164 -15.21 -12.93 14.14
CA ILE A 164 -14.75 -12.19 15.33
C ILE A 164 -15.86 -11.29 15.87
N HIS A 165 -16.55 -10.57 15.00
CA HIS A 165 -17.60 -9.62 15.40
C HIS A 165 -18.99 -10.27 15.31
N ARG A 166 -19.91 -9.80 16.15
CA ARG A 166 -21.32 -10.22 16.16
C ARG A 166 -22.11 -9.37 15.18
N GLY A 167 -22.75 -10.04 14.22
CA GLY A 167 -23.65 -9.40 13.28
C GLY A 167 -25.07 -9.28 13.83
N ASN A 168 -26.01 -8.78 13.03
CA ASN A 168 -27.42 -8.90 13.39
C ASN A 168 -27.88 -10.34 13.47
N PHE A 169 -29.05 -10.53 14.09
CA PHE A 169 -29.70 -11.82 14.26
C PHE A 169 -29.80 -12.65 12.97
N LYS A 170 -30.09 -12.03 11.81
CA LYS A 170 -30.16 -12.75 10.52
C LYS A 170 -28.80 -13.27 10.08
N GLN A 171 -27.75 -12.47 10.23
CA GLN A 171 -26.38 -12.87 9.90
C GLN A 171 -25.88 -13.95 10.85
N GLU A 172 -26.24 -13.87 12.14
CA GLU A 172 -25.87 -14.85 13.15
C GLU A 172 -26.56 -16.21 12.90
N ALA A 173 -27.86 -16.20 12.62
CA ALA A 173 -28.59 -17.41 12.24
C ALA A 173 -28.00 -18.08 10.98
N ARG A 174 -27.56 -17.27 10.00
CA ARG A 174 -26.93 -17.76 8.76
C ARG A 174 -25.54 -18.37 9.01
N LYS A 175 -24.74 -17.80 9.94
CA LYS A 175 -23.46 -18.39 10.37
C LYS A 175 -23.68 -19.77 11.01
N VAL A 176 -24.62 -19.85 11.95
CA VAL A 176 -24.95 -21.11 12.66
C VAL A 176 -25.43 -22.19 11.68
N LEU A 177 -26.32 -21.85 10.74
CA LEU A 177 -26.76 -22.77 9.68
C LEU A 177 -25.59 -23.28 8.82
N ASN A 178 -24.71 -22.39 8.38
CA ASN A 178 -23.54 -22.76 7.59
C ASN A 178 -22.56 -23.66 8.37
N ASP A 179 -22.34 -23.37 9.65
CA ASP A 179 -21.46 -24.17 10.50
C ASP A 179 -22.05 -25.57 10.75
N ILE A 180 -23.36 -25.69 11.00
CA ILE A 180 -24.07 -26.97 11.13
C ILE A 180 -23.96 -27.79 9.85
N LEU A 181 -24.27 -27.19 8.68
CA LEU A 181 -24.19 -27.86 7.38
C LEU A 181 -22.76 -28.33 7.07
N SER A 182 -21.76 -27.49 7.34
CA SER A 182 -20.35 -27.84 7.14
C SER A 182 -19.87 -28.95 8.08
N GLY A 183 -20.40 -29.00 9.30
CA GLY A 183 -20.11 -30.04 10.30
C GLY A 183 -20.72 -31.39 9.94
N ILE A 184 -21.96 -31.39 9.45
CA ILE A 184 -22.63 -32.61 8.95
C ILE A 184 -21.92 -33.15 7.72
N GLY A 185 -21.54 -32.29 6.76
CA GLY A 185 -20.80 -32.69 5.56
C GLY A 185 -19.39 -33.24 5.82
N ARG A 186 -18.74 -32.82 6.92
CA ARG A 186 -17.46 -33.39 7.38
C ARG A 186 -17.64 -34.78 8.01
N LYS A 187 -18.70 -34.96 8.82
CA LYS A 187 -19.06 -36.28 9.39
C LYS A 187 -19.39 -37.30 8.31
N LEU A 188 -20.14 -36.93 7.28
CA LEU A 188 -20.48 -37.83 6.16
C LEU A 188 -19.24 -38.22 5.34
N ARG A 189 -18.32 -37.29 5.05
CA ARG A 189 -17.05 -37.61 4.36
C ARG A 189 -16.13 -38.54 5.15
N GLY A 190 -16.24 -38.58 6.47
CA GLY A 190 -15.51 -39.54 7.32
C GLY A 190 -16.09 -40.96 7.28
N ILE A 191 -17.36 -41.12 6.88
CA ILE A 191 -18.05 -42.42 6.83
C ILE A 191 -17.85 -43.12 5.47
N PHE A 192 -17.55 -42.37 4.40
CA PHE A 192 -17.39 -42.90 3.03
C PHE A 192 -15.92 -43.04 2.56
N LYS A 193 -14.94 -43.04 3.47
CA LYS A 193 -13.57 -43.46 3.15
C LYS A 193 -13.43 -44.98 3.40
N TRP A 194 -13.61 -45.76 2.34
CA TRP A 194 -13.07 -47.11 2.17
C TRP A 194 -12.23 -47.12 0.89
#